data_AF-A0A1I8J6E6-F1
#
_entry.id   AF-A0A1I8J6E6-F1
#
_cell.length_a   1.000
_cell.length_b   1.000
_cell.length_c   1.000
_cell.angle_alpha   90.00
_cell.angle_beta   90.00
_cell.angle_gamma   90.00
#
_symmetry.space_group_name_H-M   'P 1'
#
loop_
_entity.id
_entity.type
_entity.pdbx_description
1 polymer ?
#
loop_
_entity_poly.entity_id
_entity_poly.type
_entity_poly.pdbx_seq_one_letter_code
_entity_poly.pdbx_strand_id
1 'polypeptide(L)'
;YFGLQNGNACTCGNTVGRYGRASSKDCARSTCKGDKRSKCGGPWRNSVFTTGLKPKSFKTPGMSHIGCFVDGRRRDLPTVGGKGSITVGRCYGLCKKKGFRFFGVQIGKQCWCGNHYGRYGRRDKRECRYQCRGDKTTYCGGSWRNDVYATGLEEHASGVTLLGCFRDNSKRDLPLVHGAGHRTTKAYCLKYCKSRGYRYFGLQAGSACTCGNKYGSFGRVNAKQCRTRCRGDKRRTCGGSWRNSVYSTGIGSKPVRLPGLKHLGCYLDKSSRDLRKLVLSGSVTVPKCYKACKARKYRFFGVQNGYQCWCGNHYGRYRIRSNLECRVQCRGDKSTYCGGAWRNNVYATGVVVASKAAGVKYVGCFKDNRYRDLPVVYTANYKTTKAYCFRYCRAKGYRYFGLQNGNACTCGNTVGRYGKAKSKDCARSTCKGDKRSK
;
A
#
# COMPACT_ATOMS: atom_id res chain seq x y z
N TYR A 1 18.70 29.19 -11.27
CA TYR A 1 20.04 29.38 -11.85
C TYR A 1 20.44 30.83 -11.70
N PHE A 2 21.74 31.09 -11.56
CA PHE A 2 22.30 32.43 -11.73
C PHE A 2 23.33 32.38 -12.85
N GLY A 3 23.51 33.47 -13.57
CA GLY A 3 24.44 33.55 -14.69
C GLY A 3 25.28 34.82 -14.64
N LEU A 4 26.51 34.74 -15.14
CA LEU A 4 27.41 35.87 -15.26
C LEU A 4 27.54 36.23 -16.74
N GLN A 5 27.38 37.51 -17.07
CA GLN A 5 27.43 38.03 -18.42
C GLN A 5 28.37 39.22 -18.50
N ASN A 6 29.20 39.22 -19.54
CA ASN A 6 30.07 40.33 -19.93
C ASN A 6 30.93 40.94 -18.80
N GLY A 7 31.32 40.12 -17.80
CA GLY A 7 32.23 40.53 -16.72
C GLY A 7 31.62 41.39 -15.60
N ASN A 8 30.45 42.02 -15.82
CA ASN A 8 29.84 42.96 -14.87
C ASN A 8 28.35 42.74 -14.59
N ALA A 9 27.68 41.83 -15.29
CA ALA A 9 26.25 41.59 -15.13
C ALA A 9 25.96 40.23 -14.50
N CYS A 10 25.07 40.24 -13.50
CA CYS A 10 24.48 39.05 -12.91
C CYS A 10 23.06 38.88 -13.45
N THR A 11 22.74 37.69 -13.96
CA THR A 11 21.41 37.31 -14.43
C THR A 11 20.87 36.19 -13.56
N CYS A 12 19.55 36.09 -13.41
CA CYS A 12 18.93 34.98 -12.68
C CYS A 12 17.67 34.48 -13.39
N GLY A 13 17.36 33.19 -13.21
CA GLY A 13 16.21 32.58 -13.85
C GLY A 13 16.01 31.13 -13.45
N ASN A 14 14.79 30.64 -13.67
CA ASN A 14 14.40 29.26 -13.36
C ASN A 14 14.56 28.29 -14.55
N THR A 15 14.93 28.82 -15.73
CA THR A 15 15.15 28.05 -16.97
C THR A 15 16.43 28.52 -17.65
N VAL A 16 17.03 27.65 -18.48
CA VAL A 16 18.28 27.91 -19.22
C VAL A 16 18.18 27.36 -20.64
N GLY A 17 18.99 27.86 -21.58
CA GLY A 17 19.12 27.28 -22.91
C GLY A 17 18.03 27.64 -23.94
N ARG A 18 17.26 28.72 -23.71
CA ARG A 18 16.23 29.20 -24.67
C ARG A 18 16.75 29.40 -26.09
N TYR A 19 18.02 29.77 -26.23
CA TYR A 19 18.69 30.05 -27.52
C TYR A 19 19.80 29.03 -27.83
N GLY A 20 19.77 27.85 -27.21
CA GLY A 20 20.82 26.84 -27.36
C GLY A 20 22.05 27.07 -26.48
N ARG A 21 23.07 26.24 -26.67
CA ARG A 21 24.32 26.26 -25.90
C ARG A 21 25.42 26.94 -26.72
N ALA A 22 26.05 27.94 -26.15
CA ALA A 22 27.19 28.62 -26.77
C ALA A 22 28.51 27.86 -26.55
N SER A 23 29.53 28.19 -27.36
CA SER A 23 30.87 27.63 -27.22
C SER A 23 31.52 28.06 -25.90
N SER A 24 32.42 27.23 -25.37
CA SER A 24 33.18 27.57 -24.16
C SER A 24 34.05 28.83 -24.36
N LYS A 25 34.59 29.02 -25.56
CA LYS A 25 35.36 30.21 -25.95
C LYS A 25 34.52 31.49 -25.85
N ASP A 26 33.27 31.45 -26.32
CA ASP A 26 32.35 32.59 -26.25
C ASP A 26 31.98 32.98 -24.82
N CYS A 27 31.85 31.99 -23.93
CA CYS A 27 31.53 32.19 -22.51
C CYS A 27 32.75 32.56 -21.66
N ALA A 28 33.96 32.58 -22.22
CA ALA A 28 35.21 32.92 -21.53
C ALA A 28 35.79 34.28 -21.95
N ARG A 29 35.04 35.07 -22.76
CA ARG A 29 35.52 36.33 -23.35
C ARG A 29 35.72 37.45 -22.32
N SER A 30 34.98 37.45 -21.22
CA SER A 30 35.05 38.52 -20.22
C SER A 30 35.56 37.98 -18.88
N THR A 31 36.50 38.71 -18.28
CA THR A 31 36.95 38.47 -16.89
C THR A 31 35.98 39.13 -15.91
N CYS A 32 35.75 38.52 -14.75
CA CYS A 32 34.87 39.11 -13.73
C CYS A 32 35.51 40.38 -13.15
N LYS A 33 34.76 41.49 -13.09
CA LYS A 33 35.29 42.73 -12.48
C LYS A 33 35.56 42.58 -10.98
N GLY A 34 34.73 41.81 -10.27
CA GLY A 34 34.89 41.54 -8.83
C GLY A 34 35.85 40.39 -8.48
N ASP A 35 36.29 39.61 -9.47
CA ASP A 35 37.25 38.53 -9.31
C ASP A 35 38.07 38.36 -10.59
N LYS A 36 39.22 39.03 -10.64
CA LYS A 36 40.05 39.09 -11.86
C LYS A 36 40.63 37.72 -12.25
N ARG A 37 40.54 36.69 -11.40
CA ARG A 37 41.02 35.33 -11.70
C ARG A 37 39.97 34.48 -12.41
N SER A 38 38.71 34.92 -12.45
CA SER A 38 37.59 34.15 -12.97
C SER A 38 37.04 34.71 -14.28
N LYS A 39 36.46 33.83 -15.11
CA LYS A 39 35.74 34.20 -16.34
C LYS A 39 34.24 34.31 -16.09
N CYS A 40 33.64 35.41 -16.56
CA CYS A 40 32.27 35.83 -16.27
C CYS A 40 31.43 36.02 -17.55
N GLY A 41 31.39 34.99 -18.39
CA GLY A 41 30.60 35.01 -19.62
C GLY A 41 31.26 35.83 -20.73
N GLY A 42 30.44 36.29 -21.67
CA GLY A 42 30.84 37.16 -22.76
C GLY A 42 29.67 38.04 -23.22
N PRO A 43 29.86 38.90 -24.23
CA PRO A 43 28.78 39.69 -24.81
C PRO A 43 27.63 38.76 -25.26
N TRP A 44 26.44 38.94 -24.67
CA TRP A 44 25.27 38.07 -24.91
C TRP A 44 25.52 36.57 -24.66
N ARG A 45 26.42 36.23 -23.74
CA ARG A 45 26.78 34.86 -23.38
C ARG A 45 26.80 34.70 -21.86
N ASN A 46 25.92 33.85 -21.35
CA ASN A 46 25.80 33.59 -19.91
C ASN A 46 26.61 32.35 -19.52
N SER A 47 27.58 32.54 -18.62
CA SER A 47 28.12 31.42 -17.83
C SER A 47 27.14 31.13 -16.70
N VAL A 48 26.39 30.02 -16.79
CA VAL A 48 25.26 29.73 -15.89
C VAL A 48 25.63 28.68 -14.85
N PHE A 49 25.30 28.98 -13.60
CA PHE A 49 25.59 28.18 -12.42
C PHE A 49 24.30 27.85 -11.65
N THR A 50 24.33 26.74 -10.91
CA THR A 50 23.24 26.38 -9.99
C THR A 50 23.42 27.11 -8.67
N THR A 51 22.33 27.59 -8.06
CA THR A 51 22.36 28.28 -6.76
C THR A 51 22.39 27.32 -5.56
N GLY A 52 22.56 26.01 -5.79
CA GLY A 52 22.41 24.99 -4.74
C GLY A 52 20.97 24.80 -4.23
N LEU A 53 20.04 25.69 -4.59
CA LEU A 53 18.61 25.53 -4.34
C LEU A 53 18.14 24.28 -5.09
N LYS A 54 17.84 23.22 -4.33
CA LYS A 54 17.13 22.06 -4.86
C LYS A 54 15.80 22.58 -5.40
N PRO A 55 15.38 22.21 -6.63
CA PRO A 55 14.03 22.49 -7.08
C PRO A 55 13.10 22.06 -5.96
N LYS A 56 12.16 22.92 -5.56
CA LYS A 56 11.00 22.42 -4.81
C LYS A 56 10.37 21.41 -5.75
N SER A 57 10.73 20.13 -5.60
CA SER A 57 9.94 19.07 -6.18
C SER A 57 8.61 19.26 -5.48
N PHE A 58 7.67 19.91 -6.15
CA PHE A 58 6.28 19.68 -5.83
C PHE A 58 6.10 18.21 -6.12
N LYS A 59 6.38 17.37 -5.12
CA LYS A 59 5.87 16.03 -5.09
C LYS A 59 4.38 16.27 -5.27
N THR A 60 3.83 15.86 -6.40
CA THR A 60 2.41 15.73 -6.61
C THR A 60 2.07 14.28 -6.27
N PRO A 61 1.90 13.92 -4.98
CA PRO A 61 1.65 12.54 -4.58
C PRO A 61 0.58 11.89 -5.46
N GLY A 62 0.96 10.76 -6.05
CA GLY A 62 0.09 9.92 -6.87
C GLY A 62 -0.15 10.42 -8.30
N MET A 63 0.44 11.54 -8.73
CA MET A 63 0.38 11.94 -10.13
C MET A 63 1.24 11.00 -10.99
N SER A 64 0.67 10.37 -12.02
CA SER A 64 1.42 9.52 -12.95
C SER A 64 1.05 9.82 -14.40
N HIS A 65 2.05 9.87 -15.27
CA HIS A 65 1.84 10.02 -16.71
C HIS A 65 1.35 8.70 -17.31
N ILE A 66 0.31 8.78 -18.15
CA ILE A 66 -0.32 7.60 -18.76
C ILE A 66 0.02 7.57 -20.25
N GLY A 67 -0.14 8.69 -20.95
CA GLY A 67 0.24 8.83 -22.36
C GLY A 67 -0.71 9.68 -23.18
N CYS A 68 -0.49 9.67 -24.50
CA CYS A 68 -1.23 10.46 -25.49
C CYS A 68 -2.49 9.72 -25.98
N PHE A 69 -3.64 10.38 -25.96
CA PHE A 69 -4.94 9.83 -26.37
C PHE A 69 -5.67 10.75 -27.34
N VAL A 70 -6.42 10.15 -28.27
CA VAL A 70 -7.28 10.89 -29.19
C VAL A 70 -8.44 11.52 -28.43
N ASP A 71 -8.77 12.75 -28.79
CA ASP A 71 -9.97 13.44 -28.34
C ASP A 71 -10.92 13.69 -29.53
N GLY A 72 -12.21 13.90 -29.26
CA GLY A 72 -13.22 14.08 -30.30
C GLY A 72 -14.43 14.89 -29.82
N ARG A 73 -15.42 15.08 -30.70
CA ARG A 73 -16.63 15.86 -30.42
C ARG A 73 -17.28 15.48 -29.07
N ARG A 74 -17.39 14.17 -28.77
CA ARG A 74 -17.74 13.69 -27.43
C ARG A 74 -16.46 13.49 -26.62
N ARG A 75 -16.00 14.57 -25.99
CA ARG A 75 -14.73 14.67 -25.28
C ARG A 75 -14.30 13.39 -24.54
N ASP A 76 -13.04 13.00 -24.70
CA ASP A 76 -12.46 11.83 -24.02
C ASP A 76 -12.42 12.05 -22.49
N LEU A 77 -12.11 13.28 -22.07
CA LEU A 77 -12.27 13.77 -20.70
C LEU A 77 -13.37 14.87 -20.70
N PRO A 78 -14.53 14.63 -20.06
CA PRO A 78 -15.74 15.42 -20.33
C PRO A 78 -15.80 16.78 -19.63
N THR A 79 -14.98 17.03 -18.60
CA THR A 79 -15.13 18.22 -17.75
C THR A 79 -14.00 19.21 -17.95
N VAL A 80 -14.31 20.50 -18.14
CA VAL A 80 -13.28 21.54 -18.23
C VAL A 80 -12.63 21.77 -16.86
N GLY A 81 -11.32 21.57 -16.79
CA GLY A 81 -10.50 21.89 -15.63
C GLY A 81 -10.09 23.35 -15.56
N GLY A 82 -9.71 23.92 -16.71
CA GLY A 82 -9.30 25.33 -16.86
C GLY A 82 -8.74 25.65 -18.27
N LYS A 83 -8.49 26.93 -18.55
CA LYS A 83 -7.93 27.42 -19.82
C LYS A 83 -6.84 28.50 -19.57
N GLY A 84 -6.06 28.83 -20.60
CA GLY A 84 -5.08 29.93 -20.57
C GLY A 84 -3.66 29.43 -20.30
N SER A 85 -2.96 30.05 -19.34
CA SER A 85 -1.60 29.66 -18.92
C SER A 85 -1.61 28.36 -18.10
N ILE A 86 -1.99 27.26 -18.73
CA ILE A 86 -2.02 25.91 -18.14
C ILE A 86 -0.60 25.34 -18.06
N THR A 87 -0.31 24.68 -16.94
CA THR A 87 0.82 23.76 -16.74
C THR A 87 0.26 22.39 -16.35
N VAL A 88 1.05 21.32 -16.48
CA VAL A 88 0.66 19.97 -16.02
C VAL A 88 0.27 20.00 -14.53
N GLY A 89 1.08 20.65 -13.69
CA GLY A 89 0.82 20.78 -12.26
C GLY A 89 -0.43 21.59 -11.92
N ARG A 90 -0.71 22.68 -12.66
CA ARG A 90 -1.94 23.47 -12.49
C ARG A 90 -3.18 22.65 -12.86
N CYS A 91 -3.11 21.90 -13.97
CA CYS A 91 -4.21 21.03 -14.39
C CYS A 91 -4.46 19.90 -13.39
N TYR A 92 -3.39 19.27 -12.88
CA TYR A 92 -3.46 18.32 -11.78
C TYR A 92 -4.20 18.90 -10.57
N GLY A 93 -3.80 20.07 -10.09
CA GLY A 93 -4.41 20.71 -8.91
C GLY A 93 -5.89 20.99 -9.11
N LEU A 94 -6.27 21.52 -10.27
CA LEU A 94 -7.66 21.83 -10.63
C LEU A 94 -8.52 20.56 -10.66
N CYS A 95 -8.07 19.51 -11.37
CA CYS A 95 -8.84 18.28 -11.50
C CYS A 95 -8.87 17.46 -10.20
N LYS A 96 -7.78 17.45 -9.44
CA LYS A 96 -7.73 16.80 -8.12
C LYS A 96 -8.64 17.50 -7.12
N LYS A 97 -8.66 18.84 -7.08
CA LYS A 97 -9.59 19.62 -6.23
C LYS A 97 -11.06 19.32 -6.58
N LYS A 98 -11.35 19.10 -7.86
CA LYS A 98 -12.67 18.68 -8.35
C LYS A 98 -12.97 17.18 -8.19
N GLY A 99 -12.06 16.40 -7.61
CA GLY A 99 -12.26 14.97 -7.33
C GLY A 99 -12.16 14.03 -8.54
N PHE A 100 -11.55 14.47 -9.66
CA PHE A 100 -11.41 13.63 -10.85
C PHE A 100 -10.15 12.76 -10.83
N ARG A 101 -10.28 11.50 -11.24
CA ARG A 101 -9.21 10.50 -11.25
C ARG A 101 -8.13 10.75 -12.30
N PHE A 102 -8.54 11.37 -13.41
CA PHE A 102 -7.68 11.65 -14.54
C PHE A 102 -7.81 13.11 -14.94
N PHE A 103 -6.72 13.62 -15.48
CA PHE A 103 -6.71 14.89 -16.16
C PHE A 103 -5.92 14.76 -17.46
N GLY A 104 -6.23 15.65 -18.40
CA GLY A 104 -5.60 15.73 -19.69
C GLY A 104 -5.29 17.18 -19.99
N VAL A 105 -4.10 17.42 -20.51
CA VAL A 105 -3.71 18.71 -21.06
C VAL A 105 -3.79 18.64 -22.58
N GLN A 106 -4.36 19.67 -23.20
CA GLN A 106 -4.61 19.71 -24.65
C GLN A 106 -4.23 21.08 -25.22
N ILE A 107 -3.74 21.06 -26.47
CA ILE A 107 -3.42 22.23 -27.29
C ILE A 107 -2.58 23.31 -26.55
N GLY A 108 -1.74 22.90 -25.60
CA GLY A 108 -0.88 23.79 -24.81
C GLY A 108 -1.60 24.67 -23.77
N LYS A 109 -2.90 24.91 -23.91
CA LYS A 109 -3.64 25.92 -23.10
C LYS A 109 -4.92 25.43 -22.44
N GLN A 110 -5.29 24.16 -22.62
CA GLN A 110 -6.52 23.60 -22.07
C GLN A 110 -6.24 22.49 -21.07
N CYS A 111 -7.08 22.44 -20.03
CA CYS A 111 -7.10 21.40 -19.03
C CYS A 111 -8.47 20.74 -19.00
N TRP A 112 -8.48 19.42 -19.06
CA TRP A 112 -9.67 18.57 -19.05
C TRP A 112 -9.58 17.56 -17.91
N CYS A 113 -10.70 17.27 -17.27
CA CYS A 113 -10.82 16.36 -16.14
C CYS A 113 -11.84 15.25 -16.46
N GLY A 114 -11.64 14.08 -15.87
CA GLY A 114 -12.56 12.96 -16.05
C GLY A 114 -12.23 11.79 -15.14
N ASN A 115 -13.17 10.84 -15.07
CA ASN A 115 -13.01 9.60 -14.31
C ASN A 115 -12.73 8.38 -15.19
N HIS A 116 -12.74 8.59 -16.51
CA HIS A 116 -12.48 7.62 -17.57
C HIS A 116 -11.78 8.35 -18.72
N TYR A 117 -11.00 7.62 -19.52
CA TYR A 117 -10.28 8.11 -20.70
C TYR A 117 -10.08 6.97 -21.71
N GLY A 118 -9.54 7.31 -22.88
CA GLY A 118 -9.19 6.37 -23.94
C GLY A 118 -10.39 5.83 -24.71
N ARG A 119 -11.48 6.60 -24.83
CA ARG A 119 -12.63 6.27 -25.69
C ARG A 119 -12.21 6.10 -27.14
N TYR A 120 -11.26 6.91 -27.61
CA TYR A 120 -10.84 6.97 -29.00
C TYR A 120 -9.46 6.34 -29.27
N GLY A 121 -8.90 5.65 -28.26
CA GLY A 121 -7.61 4.95 -28.38
C GLY A 121 -6.38 5.81 -28.08
N ARG A 122 -5.26 5.11 -27.87
CA ARG A 122 -3.94 5.67 -27.59
C ARG A 122 -3.23 6.04 -28.89
N ARG A 123 -2.36 7.07 -28.84
CA ARG A 123 -1.52 7.52 -29.95
C ARG A 123 -0.06 7.60 -29.57
N ASP A 124 0.77 7.86 -30.57
CA ASP A 124 2.20 8.10 -30.38
C ASP A 124 2.41 9.34 -29.51
N LYS A 125 3.37 9.26 -28.58
CA LYS A 125 3.74 10.37 -27.69
C LYS A 125 4.14 11.64 -28.45
N ARG A 126 4.62 11.52 -29.70
CA ARG A 126 5.02 12.65 -30.56
C ARG A 126 3.84 13.56 -30.89
N GLU A 127 2.62 13.04 -30.95
CA GLU A 127 1.41 13.84 -31.23
C GLU A 127 0.99 14.72 -30.04
N CYS A 128 1.54 14.49 -28.85
CA CYS A 128 1.26 15.23 -27.62
C CYS A 128 2.38 16.21 -27.21
N ARG A 129 3.11 16.79 -28.17
CA ARG A 129 4.29 17.64 -27.94
C ARG A 129 4.07 19.15 -28.03
N TYR A 130 2.83 19.64 -27.91
CA TYR A 130 2.60 21.08 -27.84
C TYR A 130 3.11 21.60 -26.50
N GLN A 131 4.02 22.57 -26.49
CA GLN A 131 4.51 23.15 -25.24
C GLN A 131 3.37 23.77 -24.43
N CYS A 132 3.39 23.58 -23.11
CA CYS A 132 2.40 24.23 -22.24
C CYS A 132 2.55 25.76 -22.31
N ARG A 133 1.43 26.48 -22.39
CA ARG A 133 1.43 27.96 -22.40
C ARG A 133 1.98 28.53 -21.09
N GLY A 134 1.69 27.88 -19.96
CA GLY A 134 2.20 28.29 -18.64
C GLY A 134 3.57 27.73 -18.28
N ASP A 135 4.11 26.80 -19.07
CA ASP A 135 5.41 26.17 -18.80
C ASP A 135 6.01 25.60 -20.09
N LYS A 136 6.92 26.35 -20.71
CA LYS A 136 7.52 25.98 -21.99
C LYS A 136 8.53 24.83 -21.89
N THR A 137 8.84 24.36 -20.68
CA THR A 137 9.80 23.26 -20.45
C THR A 137 9.16 21.88 -20.56
N THR A 138 7.83 21.80 -20.70
CA THR A 138 7.09 20.54 -20.76
C THR A 138 5.96 20.59 -21.80
N TYR A 139 5.36 19.43 -22.04
CA TYR A 139 4.35 19.24 -23.09
C TYR A 139 2.93 19.14 -22.53
N CYS A 140 1.96 19.63 -23.30
CA CYS A 140 0.55 19.78 -22.95
C CYS A 140 -0.37 19.34 -24.10
N GLY A 141 -0.18 18.11 -24.57
CA GLY A 141 -1.03 17.48 -25.58
C GLY A 141 -0.79 18.01 -26.99
N GLY A 142 -1.84 18.03 -27.80
CA GLY A 142 -1.81 18.47 -29.20
C GLY A 142 -3.20 18.82 -29.72
N SER A 143 -3.33 19.10 -31.01
CA SER A 143 -4.64 19.33 -31.64
C SER A 143 -5.49 18.06 -31.54
N TRP A 144 -6.61 18.11 -30.82
CA TRP A 144 -7.45 16.94 -30.51
C TRP A 144 -6.66 15.76 -29.92
N ARG A 145 -5.63 16.06 -29.12
CA ARG A 145 -4.82 15.07 -28.39
C ARG A 145 -4.69 15.47 -26.93
N ASN A 146 -5.14 14.59 -26.04
CA ASN A 146 -4.95 14.74 -24.61
C ASN A 146 -3.67 14.02 -24.20
N ASP A 147 -2.74 14.73 -23.57
CA ASP A 147 -1.71 14.06 -22.78
C ASP A 147 -2.28 13.79 -21.39
N VAL A 148 -2.52 12.52 -21.08
CA VAL A 148 -3.34 12.08 -19.94
C VAL A 148 -2.48 11.62 -18.77
N TYR A 149 -2.92 12.00 -17.57
CA TYR A 149 -2.27 11.70 -16.31
C TYR A 149 -3.30 11.22 -15.28
N ALA A 150 -2.88 10.36 -14.35
CA ALA A 150 -3.63 10.07 -13.13
C ALA A 150 -3.41 11.20 -12.11
N THR A 151 -4.43 11.53 -11.33
CA THR A 151 -4.33 12.47 -10.18
C THR A 151 -3.88 11.79 -8.88
N GLY A 152 -3.76 10.46 -8.88
CA GLY A 152 -3.52 9.68 -7.68
C GLY A 152 -4.75 9.48 -6.80
N LEU A 153 -5.91 9.99 -7.23
CA LEU A 153 -7.18 9.62 -6.63
C LEU A 153 -7.51 8.19 -7.07
N GLU A 154 -7.33 7.24 -6.14
CA GLU A 154 -8.02 5.96 -6.26
C GLU A 154 -9.54 6.20 -6.24
N GLU A 155 -10.33 5.25 -6.74
CA GLU A 155 -11.79 5.30 -6.70
C GLU A 155 -12.26 5.16 -5.23
N HIS A 156 -11.99 6.20 -4.44
CA HIS A 156 -12.19 6.29 -3.01
C HIS A 156 -12.93 7.61 -2.76
N ALA A 157 -14.23 7.58 -3.03
CA ALA A 157 -15.12 8.19 -2.06
C ALA A 157 -14.76 7.54 -0.72
N SER A 158 -14.32 8.34 0.24
CA SER A 158 -14.02 7.92 1.60
C SER A 158 -15.11 6.95 2.08
N GLY A 159 -14.75 5.68 2.32
CA GLY A 159 -15.67 4.65 2.82
C GLY A 159 -16.32 3.71 1.79
N VAL A 160 -15.88 3.69 0.52
CA VAL A 160 -16.36 2.71 -0.48
C VAL A 160 -15.33 1.60 -0.72
N THR A 161 -15.58 0.43 -0.16
CA THR A 161 -14.70 -0.75 -0.21
C THR A 161 -15.45 -1.95 -0.77
N LEU A 162 -14.82 -2.74 -1.64
CA LEU A 162 -15.37 -4.04 -2.06
C LEU A 162 -15.29 -5.02 -0.88
N LEU A 163 -16.45 -5.49 -0.42
CA LEU A 163 -16.56 -6.39 0.73
C LEU A 163 -16.47 -7.86 0.29
N GLY A 164 -16.93 -8.16 -0.93
CA GLY A 164 -16.80 -9.50 -1.52
C GLY A 164 -17.89 -9.85 -2.51
N CYS A 165 -17.95 -11.15 -2.82
CA CYS A 165 -18.98 -11.76 -3.66
C CYS A 165 -19.89 -12.61 -2.77
N PHE A 166 -21.19 -12.32 -2.79
CA PHE A 166 -22.17 -12.90 -1.88
C PHE A 166 -23.28 -13.61 -2.64
N ARG A 167 -23.76 -14.72 -2.08
CA ARG A 167 -24.92 -15.44 -2.60
C ARG A 167 -26.16 -14.60 -2.40
N ASP A 168 -27.03 -14.59 -3.40
CA ASP A 168 -28.36 -14.02 -3.33
C ASP A 168 -29.40 -15.11 -3.65
N ASN A 169 -30.65 -14.88 -3.27
CA ASN A 169 -31.80 -15.73 -3.59
C ASN A 169 -33.10 -14.91 -3.54
N SER A 170 -34.24 -15.55 -3.73
CA SER A 170 -35.56 -14.91 -3.69
C SER A 170 -35.83 -14.07 -2.44
N LYS A 171 -35.24 -14.41 -1.28
CA LYS A 171 -35.35 -13.66 -0.02
C LYS A 171 -34.47 -12.40 0.04
N ARG A 172 -33.61 -12.18 -0.95
CA ARG A 172 -32.72 -11.02 -1.15
C ARG A 172 -31.73 -10.75 -0.01
N ASP A 173 -30.44 -10.89 -0.31
CA ASP A 173 -29.36 -10.53 0.63
C ASP A 173 -29.29 -9.02 0.87
N LEU A 174 -29.59 -8.26 -0.19
CA LEU A 174 -29.77 -6.81 -0.18
C LEU A 174 -31.20 -6.53 -0.65
N PRO A 175 -32.10 -6.02 0.22
CA PRO A 175 -33.54 -6.04 0.01
C PRO A 175 -34.02 -5.22 -1.19
N LEU A 176 -33.38 -4.08 -1.50
CA LEU A 176 -33.78 -3.25 -2.62
C LEU A 176 -33.01 -3.67 -3.88
N VAL A 177 -33.73 -3.99 -4.96
CA VAL A 177 -33.15 -4.29 -6.28
C VAL A 177 -33.62 -3.24 -7.28
N HIS A 178 -32.68 -2.66 -8.03
CA HIS A 178 -32.94 -1.66 -9.07
C HIS A 178 -32.34 -2.10 -10.41
N GLY A 179 -33.20 -2.27 -11.42
CA GLY A 179 -32.80 -2.62 -12.79
C GLY A 179 -32.18 -1.43 -13.51
N ALA A 180 -30.88 -1.25 -13.39
CA ALA A 180 -30.17 -0.10 -13.96
C ALA A 180 -29.77 -0.28 -15.44
N GLY A 181 -29.83 -1.50 -15.98
CA GLY A 181 -29.56 -1.77 -17.40
C GLY A 181 -28.18 -1.25 -17.82
N HIS A 182 -28.12 -0.47 -18.91
CA HIS A 182 -26.88 0.17 -19.39
C HIS A 182 -26.33 1.28 -18.47
N ARG A 183 -27.07 1.70 -17.44
CA ARG A 183 -26.55 2.64 -16.43
C ARG A 183 -25.76 1.93 -15.32
N THR A 184 -25.78 0.60 -15.30
CA THR A 184 -25.14 -0.20 -14.24
C THR A 184 -23.63 -0.01 -14.25
N THR A 185 -23.16 0.84 -13.35
CA THR A 185 -21.75 1.04 -13.01
C THR A 185 -21.63 1.07 -11.49
N LYS A 186 -20.44 0.79 -10.96
CA LYS A 186 -20.18 0.91 -9.52
C LYS A 186 -20.53 2.30 -8.99
N ALA A 187 -20.17 3.36 -9.74
CA ALA A 187 -20.46 4.75 -9.37
C ALA A 187 -21.96 5.07 -9.36
N TYR A 188 -22.71 4.59 -10.36
CA TYR A 188 -24.16 4.78 -10.41
C TYR A 188 -24.85 4.07 -9.25
N CYS A 189 -24.55 2.79 -9.01
CA CYS A 189 -25.18 2.03 -7.93
C CYS A 189 -24.79 2.56 -6.55
N LEU A 190 -23.54 3.01 -6.35
CA LEU A 190 -23.14 3.74 -5.16
C LEU A 190 -24.03 4.97 -4.94
N LYS A 191 -24.13 5.86 -5.93
CA LYS A 191 -24.94 7.08 -5.82
C LYS A 191 -26.41 6.75 -5.54
N TYR A 192 -26.96 5.77 -6.25
CA TYR A 192 -28.35 5.33 -6.12
C TYR A 192 -28.65 4.83 -4.70
N CYS A 193 -27.88 3.87 -4.18
CA CYS A 193 -28.11 3.31 -2.86
C CYS A 193 -27.77 4.30 -1.74
N LYS A 194 -26.71 5.10 -1.90
CA LYS A 194 -26.30 6.10 -0.92
C LYS A 194 -27.35 7.21 -0.77
N SER A 195 -27.94 7.70 -1.87
CA SER A 195 -29.01 8.70 -1.83
C SER A 195 -30.27 8.22 -1.11
N ARG A 196 -30.44 6.91 -0.95
CA ARG A 196 -31.55 6.26 -0.23
C ARG A 196 -31.16 5.82 1.19
N GLY A 197 -30.02 6.28 1.70
CA GLY A 197 -29.59 6.00 3.07
C GLY A 197 -29.02 4.59 3.31
N TYR A 198 -28.86 3.74 2.28
CA TYR A 198 -28.36 2.39 2.48
C TYR A 198 -26.86 2.35 2.75
N ARG A 199 -26.44 1.53 3.72
CA ARG A 199 -25.02 1.36 4.11
C ARG A 199 -24.21 0.53 3.12
N TYR A 200 -24.87 -0.31 2.34
CA TYR A 200 -24.26 -1.20 1.36
C TYR A 200 -24.97 -1.12 0.02
N PHE A 201 -24.20 -1.35 -1.03
CA PHE A 201 -24.73 -1.55 -2.37
C PHE A 201 -24.06 -2.77 -3.01
N GLY A 202 -24.80 -3.48 -3.85
CA GLY A 202 -24.32 -4.58 -4.65
C GLY A 202 -24.50 -4.31 -6.14
N LEU A 203 -23.72 -5.04 -6.93
CA LEU A 203 -23.88 -5.14 -8.37
C LEU A 203 -24.26 -6.60 -8.67
N GLN A 204 -25.34 -6.82 -9.41
CA GLN A 204 -25.85 -8.15 -9.72
C GLN A 204 -26.10 -8.31 -11.22
N ALA A 205 -25.77 -9.50 -11.75
CA ALA A 205 -26.04 -9.93 -13.12
C ALA A 205 -25.62 -8.95 -14.23
N GLY A 206 -24.69 -8.04 -13.97
CA GLY A 206 -24.24 -7.03 -14.92
C GLY A 206 -25.18 -5.84 -15.15
N SER A 207 -26.44 -5.91 -14.68
CA SER A 207 -27.50 -4.95 -15.03
C SER A 207 -28.31 -4.41 -13.85
N ALA A 208 -28.06 -4.88 -12.63
CA ALA A 208 -28.81 -4.47 -11.46
C ALA A 208 -27.93 -3.87 -10.36
N CYS A 209 -28.45 -2.85 -9.70
CA CYS A 209 -27.97 -2.36 -8.42
C CYS A 209 -28.79 -3.03 -7.31
N THR A 210 -28.16 -3.48 -6.24
CA THR A 210 -28.84 -3.95 -5.03
C THR A 210 -28.47 -3.06 -3.84
N CYS A 211 -29.36 -2.79 -2.89
CA CYS A 211 -29.10 -1.91 -1.76
C CYS A 211 -29.60 -2.52 -0.45
N GLY A 212 -28.90 -2.25 0.66
CA GLY A 212 -29.27 -2.79 1.95
C GLY A 212 -28.44 -2.25 3.11
N ASN A 213 -28.91 -2.53 4.33
CA ASN A 213 -28.24 -2.15 5.58
C ASN A 213 -27.58 -3.33 6.29
N LYS A 214 -27.75 -4.54 5.76
CA LYS A 214 -27.09 -5.79 6.13
C LYS A 214 -26.79 -6.56 4.84
N TYR A 215 -25.84 -7.50 4.88
CA TYR A 215 -25.47 -8.34 3.74
C TYR A 215 -24.76 -9.61 4.24
N GLY A 216 -24.61 -10.59 3.35
CA GLY A 216 -23.92 -11.85 3.62
C GLY A 216 -24.75 -12.89 4.36
N SER A 217 -26.08 -12.72 4.45
CA SER A 217 -27.00 -13.64 5.14
C SER A 217 -26.94 -15.05 4.55
N PHE A 218 -26.73 -15.15 3.22
CA PHE A 218 -26.61 -16.42 2.51
C PHE A 218 -25.16 -16.85 2.25
N GLY A 219 -24.22 -16.13 2.85
CA GLY A 219 -22.81 -16.45 2.79
C GLY A 219 -22.06 -15.90 1.58
N ARG A 220 -20.74 -15.88 1.73
CA ARG A 220 -19.75 -15.42 0.78
C ARG A 220 -19.40 -16.58 -0.14
N VAL A 221 -19.23 -16.28 -1.43
CA VAL A 221 -18.83 -17.27 -2.43
C VAL A 221 -17.50 -16.88 -3.08
N ASN A 222 -17.00 -17.75 -3.95
CA ASN A 222 -15.79 -17.48 -4.72
C ASN A 222 -15.99 -16.23 -5.59
N ALA A 223 -15.02 -15.30 -5.56
CA ALA A 223 -15.04 -14.08 -6.36
C ALA A 223 -15.19 -14.33 -7.87
N LYS A 224 -14.81 -15.52 -8.37
CA LYS A 224 -15.03 -15.93 -9.76
C LYS A 224 -16.51 -15.91 -10.17
N GLN A 225 -17.43 -16.15 -9.24
CA GLN A 225 -18.88 -16.13 -9.50
C GLN A 225 -19.44 -14.70 -9.64
N CYS A 226 -18.64 -13.67 -9.33
CA CYS A 226 -19.00 -12.26 -9.47
C CYS A 226 -18.25 -11.55 -10.61
N ARG A 227 -18.03 -12.26 -11.73
CA ARG A 227 -17.24 -11.77 -12.87
C ARG A 227 -18.07 -11.34 -14.09
N THR A 228 -19.40 -11.32 -14.01
CA THR A 228 -20.24 -10.80 -15.08
C THR A 228 -19.89 -9.35 -15.35
N ARG A 229 -19.66 -8.97 -16.62
CA ARG A 229 -19.30 -7.58 -16.98
C ARG A 229 -20.47 -6.63 -16.72
N CYS A 230 -20.17 -5.41 -16.31
CA CYS A 230 -21.19 -4.37 -16.17
C CYS A 230 -21.70 -3.95 -17.56
N ARG A 231 -23.02 -3.84 -17.72
CA ARG A 231 -23.62 -3.34 -18.97
C ARG A 231 -23.26 -1.89 -19.24
N GLY A 232 -23.06 -1.07 -18.19
CA GLY A 232 -22.65 0.33 -18.30
C GLY A 232 -21.14 0.59 -18.29
N ASP A 233 -20.33 -0.43 -17.99
CA ASP A 233 -18.87 -0.36 -18.06
C ASP A 233 -18.30 -1.76 -18.32
N LYS A 234 -18.15 -2.12 -19.60
CA LYS A 234 -17.69 -3.45 -20.01
C LYS A 234 -16.27 -3.79 -19.51
N ARG A 235 -15.51 -2.81 -18.99
CA ARG A 235 -14.16 -3.02 -18.43
C ARG A 235 -14.18 -3.48 -16.96
N ARG A 236 -15.35 -3.48 -16.31
CA ARG A 236 -15.53 -3.81 -14.88
C ARG A 236 -16.50 -4.97 -14.71
N THR A 237 -16.47 -5.59 -13.53
CA THR A 237 -17.37 -6.68 -13.15
C THR A 237 -18.47 -6.21 -12.19
N CYS A 238 -19.67 -6.76 -12.36
CA CYS A 238 -20.92 -6.37 -11.72
C CYS A 238 -21.70 -7.62 -11.24
N GLY A 239 -21.06 -8.40 -10.37
CA GLY A 239 -21.69 -9.58 -9.77
C GLY A 239 -21.83 -10.74 -10.74
N GLY A 240 -22.89 -11.51 -10.56
CA GLY A 240 -23.27 -12.65 -11.38
C GLY A 240 -24.74 -13.00 -11.21
N SER A 241 -25.22 -14.07 -11.86
CA SER A 241 -26.58 -14.57 -11.67
C SER A 241 -26.78 -14.95 -10.20
N TRP A 242 -27.68 -14.25 -9.50
CA TRP A 242 -27.90 -14.38 -8.06
C TRP A 242 -26.60 -14.26 -7.22
N ARG A 243 -25.66 -13.42 -7.67
CA ARG A 243 -24.42 -13.11 -6.97
C ARG A 243 -24.20 -11.60 -6.90
N ASN A 244 -24.08 -11.08 -5.69
CA ASN A 244 -23.84 -9.68 -5.43
C ASN A 244 -22.34 -9.42 -5.24
N SER A 245 -21.73 -8.59 -6.10
CA SER A 245 -20.50 -7.90 -5.73
C SER A 245 -20.86 -6.77 -4.77
N VAL A 246 -20.68 -6.98 -3.46
CA VAL A 246 -21.13 -6.03 -2.41
C VAL A 246 -20.02 -5.07 -2.01
N TYR A 247 -20.39 -3.81 -1.88
CA TYR A 247 -19.54 -2.68 -1.51
C TYR A 247 -20.18 -1.88 -0.38
N SER A 248 -19.37 -1.19 0.42
CA SER A 248 -19.86 -0.17 1.35
C SER A 248 -20.20 1.15 0.63
N THR A 249 -21.21 1.89 1.10
CA THR A 249 -21.55 3.22 0.55
C THR A 249 -20.84 4.38 1.25
N GLY A 250 -20.18 4.10 2.38
CA GLY A 250 -19.60 5.09 3.27
C GLY A 250 -20.56 5.60 4.35
N ILE A 251 -21.85 5.24 4.31
CA ILE A 251 -22.84 5.63 5.34
C ILE A 251 -22.60 4.83 6.62
N GLY A 252 -22.37 5.54 7.73
CA GLY A 252 -22.15 4.94 9.05
C GLY A 252 -20.86 4.15 9.19
N SER A 253 -19.92 4.24 8.22
CA SER A 253 -18.58 3.67 8.37
C SER A 253 -17.64 4.73 8.93
N LYS A 254 -17.60 4.88 10.27
CA LYS A 254 -16.33 5.31 10.87
C LYS A 254 -15.32 4.21 10.49
N PRO A 255 -14.25 4.50 9.72
CA PRO A 255 -13.27 3.47 9.39
C PRO A 255 -12.77 2.90 10.73
N VAL A 256 -13.01 1.61 10.95
CA VAL A 256 -12.51 0.95 12.16
C VAL A 256 -10.99 0.98 12.05
N ARG A 257 -10.36 1.93 12.74
CA ARG A 257 -8.91 2.04 12.78
C ARG A 257 -8.40 0.81 13.52
N LEU A 258 -7.75 -0.10 12.80
CA LEU A 258 -7.10 -1.30 13.35
C LEU A 258 -5.58 -1.23 13.04
N PRO A 259 -4.83 -0.30 13.64
CA PRO A 259 -3.43 -0.09 13.28
C PRO A 259 -2.57 -1.32 13.53
N GLY A 260 -1.82 -1.75 12.51
CA GLY A 260 -0.95 -2.92 12.58
C GLY A 260 -1.68 -4.27 12.50
N LEU A 261 -3.00 -4.27 12.23
CA LEU A 261 -3.70 -5.49 11.84
C LEU A 261 -3.16 -5.98 10.49
N LYS A 262 -2.61 -7.19 10.47
CA LYS A 262 -2.10 -7.83 9.24
C LYS A 262 -2.50 -9.29 9.21
N HIS A 263 -3.16 -9.75 8.16
CA HIS A 263 -3.42 -11.17 7.96
C HIS A 263 -2.12 -11.91 7.60
N LEU A 264 -1.86 -13.02 8.29
CA LEU A 264 -0.61 -13.78 8.18
C LEU A 264 -0.81 -15.12 7.47
N GLY A 265 -2.02 -15.68 7.52
CA GLY A 265 -2.37 -16.90 6.80
C GLY A 265 -3.19 -17.89 7.62
N CYS A 266 -3.40 -19.07 7.03
CA CYS A 266 -4.09 -20.20 7.65
C CYS A 266 -3.10 -21.17 8.30
N TYR A 267 -3.27 -21.47 9.58
CA TYR A 267 -2.36 -22.33 10.35
C TYR A 267 -3.09 -23.51 10.98
N LEU A 268 -2.46 -24.68 10.93
CA LEU A 268 -2.96 -25.88 11.59
C LEU A 268 -2.97 -25.68 13.12
N ASP A 269 -4.07 -26.04 13.76
CA ASP A 269 -4.18 -26.14 15.22
C ASP A 269 -4.32 -27.62 15.63
N LYS A 270 -3.94 -27.95 16.86
CA LYS A 270 -4.14 -29.27 17.47
C LYS A 270 -4.43 -29.10 18.96
N SER A 271 -4.65 -30.21 19.68
CA SER A 271 -4.89 -30.24 21.12
C SER A 271 -3.90 -29.37 21.93
N SER A 272 -2.61 -29.40 21.60
CA SER A 272 -1.59 -28.47 22.16
C SER A 272 -1.58 -27.13 21.41
N ARG A 273 -2.69 -26.40 21.53
CA ARG A 273 -3.05 -25.13 20.85
C ARG A 273 -1.89 -24.29 20.35
N ASP A 274 -1.94 -23.88 19.08
CA ASP A 274 -0.97 -22.99 18.44
C ASP A 274 -1.01 -21.60 19.07
N LEU A 275 -2.21 -21.02 19.20
CA LEU A 275 -2.46 -19.81 19.99
C LEU A 275 -3.15 -20.23 21.30
N ARG A 276 -2.50 -19.95 22.43
CA ARG A 276 -2.79 -20.64 23.69
C ARG A 276 -3.98 -20.12 24.49
N LYS A 277 -4.47 -18.91 24.21
CA LYS A 277 -5.46 -18.24 25.07
C LYS A 277 -6.74 -17.98 24.30
N LEU A 278 -7.79 -18.75 24.60
CA LEU A 278 -9.14 -18.43 24.14
C LEU A 278 -9.61 -17.19 24.90
N VAL A 279 -9.97 -16.13 24.18
CA VAL A 279 -10.35 -14.85 24.79
C VAL A 279 -11.80 -14.47 24.47
N LEU A 280 -12.37 -14.94 23.36
CA LEU A 280 -13.78 -14.77 23.03
C LEU A 280 -14.32 -16.01 22.31
N SER A 281 -15.61 -16.30 22.49
CA SER A 281 -16.36 -17.30 21.73
C SER A 281 -17.73 -16.76 21.28
N GLY A 282 -18.43 -17.49 20.41
CA GLY A 282 -19.78 -17.13 19.93
C GLY A 282 -19.76 -16.21 18.70
N SER A 283 -20.35 -15.02 18.80
CA SER A 283 -20.47 -14.05 17.70
C SER A 283 -19.17 -13.25 17.46
N VAL A 284 -18.08 -13.98 17.22
CA VAL A 284 -16.74 -13.44 16.96
C VAL A 284 -16.67 -12.77 15.59
N THR A 285 -15.96 -11.64 15.53
CA THR A 285 -15.51 -10.96 14.31
C THR A 285 -14.02 -10.70 14.38
N VAL A 286 -13.35 -10.54 13.23
CA VAL A 286 -11.91 -10.21 13.19
C VAL A 286 -11.61 -8.91 13.97
N PRO A 287 -12.37 -7.80 13.82
CA PRO A 287 -12.15 -6.60 14.62
C PRO A 287 -12.37 -6.79 16.12
N LYS A 288 -13.39 -7.56 16.55
CA LYS A 288 -13.63 -7.85 17.97
C LYS A 288 -12.45 -8.62 18.57
N CYS A 289 -12.00 -9.66 17.86
CA CYS A 289 -10.87 -10.47 18.30
C CYS A 289 -9.55 -9.67 18.35
N TYR A 290 -9.29 -8.85 17.33
CA TYR A 290 -8.15 -7.93 17.32
C TYR A 290 -8.16 -7.01 18.55
N LYS A 291 -9.28 -6.34 18.84
CA LYS A 291 -9.37 -5.39 19.96
C LYS A 291 -9.11 -6.11 21.28
N ALA A 292 -9.71 -7.29 21.48
CA ALA A 292 -9.55 -8.06 22.70
C ALA A 292 -8.12 -8.56 22.92
N CYS A 293 -7.45 -9.07 21.88
CA CYS A 293 -6.07 -9.53 21.97
C CYS A 293 -5.06 -8.38 22.07
N LYS A 294 -5.30 -7.28 21.37
CA LYS A 294 -4.45 -6.07 21.44
C LYS A 294 -4.52 -5.41 22.82
N ALA A 295 -5.72 -5.28 23.40
CA ALA A 295 -5.88 -4.77 24.77
C ALA A 295 -5.12 -5.61 25.80
N ARG A 296 -5.03 -6.93 25.57
CA ARG A 296 -4.26 -7.89 26.39
C ARG A 296 -2.79 -8.00 25.99
N LYS A 297 -2.27 -7.07 25.18
CA LYS A 297 -0.86 -6.99 24.75
C LYS A 297 -0.35 -8.24 24.00
N TYR A 298 -1.22 -9.02 23.37
CA TYR A 298 -0.81 -10.14 22.52
C TYR A 298 -0.36 -9.67 21.13
N ARG A 299 0.74 -10.24 20.62
CA ARG A 299 1.29 -9.94 19.28
C ARG A 299 0.41 -10.46 18.15
N PHE A 300 -0.25 -11.59 18.39
CA PHE A 300 -1.01 -12.31 17.39
C PHE A 300 -2.35 -12.75 17.94
N PHE A 301 -3.29 -12.92 17.02
CA PHE A 301 -4.53 -13.59 17.30
C PHE A 301 -4.94 -14.47 16.12
N GLY A 302 -5.81 -15.41 16.38
CA GLY A 302 -6.35 -16.36 15.42
C GLY A 302 -7.83 -16.50 15.66
N VAL A 303 -8.59 -16.48 14.58
CA VAL A 303 -10.00 -16.83 14.60
C VAL A 303 -10.15 -18.26 14.08
N GLN A 304 -10.88 -19.10 14.82
CA GLN A 304 -11.03 -20.53 14.57
C GLN A 304 -12.51 -20.93 14.49
N ASN A 305 -12.80 -21.84 13.56
CA ASN A 305 -14.10 -22.49 13.38
C ASN A 305 -15.31 -21.53 13.26
N GLY A 306 -15.08 -20.28 12.87
CA GLY A 306 -16.15 -19.28 12.73
C GLY A 306 -16.54 -18.56 14.03
N TYR A 307 -16.24 -19.11 15.21
CA TYR A 307 -16.78 -18.59 16.48
C TYR A 307 -15.76 -18.44 17.60
N GLN A 308 -14.51 -18.85 17.43
CA GLN A 308 -13.50 -18.77 18.50
C GLN A 308 -12.45 -17.72 18.19
N CYS A 309 -12.00 -17.02 19.22
CA CYS A 309 -10.92 -16.04 19.18
C CYS A 309 -9.81 -16.45 20.13
N TRP A 310 -8.65 -16.80 19.57
CA TRP A 310 -7.46 -17.21 20.29
C TRP A 310 -6.37 -16.14 20.20
N CYS A 311 -5.73 -15.78 21.30
CA CYS A 311 -4.61 -14.86 21.35
C CYS A 311 -3.31 -15.58 21.69
N GLY A 312 -2.18 -15.00 21.27
CA GLY A 312 -0.87 -15.52 21.62
C GLY A 312 0.27 -14.59 21.20
N ASN A 313 1.45 -14.87 21.73
CA ASN A 313 2.68 -14.16 21.36
C ASN A 313 3.54 -14.95 20.36
N HIS A 314 3.09 -16.14 20.00
CA HIS A 314 3.71 -17.08 19.06
C HIS A 314 2.59 -17.79 18.30
N TYR A 315 2.86 -18.20 17.06
CA TYR A 315 1.97 -18.98 16.21
C TYR A 315 2.82 -19.80 15.22
N GLY A 316 2.22 -20.71 14.47
CA GLY A 316 2.90 -21.52 13.48
C GLY A 316 3.69 -22.69 14.07
N ARG A 317 3.35 -23.15 15.28
CA ARG A 317 3.97 -24.32 15.93
C ARG A 317 3.91 -25.58 15.06
N TYR A 318 2.84 -25.70 14.29
CA TYR A 318 2.60 -26.84 13.42
C TYR A 318 3.03 -26.49 12.00
N ARG A 319 2.09 -26.25 11.09
CA ARG A 319 2.40 -25.88 9.70
C ARG A 319 1.36 -24.94 9.15
N ILE A 320 1.78 -24.09 8.21
CA ILE A 320 0.87 -23.31 7.38
C ILE A 320 0.03 -24.26 6.52
N ARG A 321 -1.21 -23.88 6.24
CA ARG A 321 -2.19 -24.63 5.45
C ARG A 321 -2.70 -23.77 4.31
N SER A 322 -3.40 -24.40 3.37
CA SER A 322 -4.07 -23.66 2.31
C SER A 322 -5.09 -22.70 2.90
N ASN A 323 -5.14 -21.46 2.40
CA ASN A 323 -6.16 -20.50 2.78
C ASN A 323 -7.59 -20.99 2.47
N LEU A 324 -7.74 -22.04 1.64
CA LEU A 324 -9.01 -22.73 1.41
C LEU A 324 -9.57 -23.37 2.69
N GLU A 325 -8.71 -23.89 3.55
CA GLU A 325 -9.09 -24.57 4.80
C GLU A 325 -9.55 -23.58 5.89
N CYS A 326 -9.26 -22.28 5.72
CA CYS A 326 -9.66 -21.21 6.64
C CYS A 326 -10.86 -20.38 6.11
N ARG A 327 -11.80 -21.01 5.39
CA ARG A 327 -12.97 -20.34 4.78
C ARG A 327 -14.28 -20.50 5.53
N VAL A 328 -14.25 -20.98 6.77
CA VAL A 328 -15.45 -20.93 7.62
C VAL A 328 -15.74 -19.46 7.93
N GLN A 329 -16.96 -19.03 7.67
CA GLN A 329 -17.35 -17.63 7.88
C GLN A 329 -17.44 -17.30 9.36
N CYS A 330 -17.15 -16.06 9.74
CA CYS A 330 -17.36 -15.62 11.11
C CYS A 330 -18.85 -15.64 11.46
N ARG A 331 -19.21 -16.17 12.63
CA ARG A 331 -20.60 -16.13 13.12
C ARG A 331 -21.08 -14.69 13.31
N GLY A 332 -20.21 -13.82 13.84
CA GLY A 332 -20.54 -12.41 14.05
C GLY A 332 -20.36 -11.51 12.82
N ASP A 333 -19.82 -12.02 11.72
CA ASP A 333 -19.58 -11.26 10.48
C ASP A 333 -19.45 -12.22 9.29
N LYS A 334 -20.58 -12.51 8.64
CA LYS A 334 -20.62 -13.40 7.48
C LYS A 334 -19.88 -12.83 6.27
N SER A 335 -19.41 -11.59 6.30
CA SER A 335 -18.65 -11.02 5.20
C SER A 335 -17.21 -11.49 5.09
N THR A 336 -16.68 -12.11 6.15
CA THR A 336 -15.28 -12.51 6.25
C THR A 336 -15.12 -13.92 6.82
N TYR A 337 -13.88 -14.41 6.79
CA TYR A 337 -13.54 -15.78 7.18
C TYR A 337 -12.83 -15.84 8.52
N CYS A 338 -13.30 -16.74 9.40
CA CYS A 338 -12.82 -16.98 10.75
C CYS A 338 -12.26 -18.40 10.93
N GLY A 339 -11.36 -18.79 10.03
CA GLY A 339 -10.61 -20.05 10.16
C GLY A 339 -11.40 -21.26 9.68
N GLY A 340 -11.21 -22.38 10.34
CA GLY A 340 -11.88 -23.66 10.06
C GLY A 340 -11.75 -24.61 11.23
N ALA A 341 -12.29 -25.83 11.11
CA ALA A 341 -12.12 -26.87 12.12
C ALA A 341 -10.63 -27.16 12.32
N TRP A 342 -10.10 -26.88 13.52
CA TRP A 342 -8.67 -26.95 13.83
C TRP A 342 -7.78 -26.16 12.86
N ARG A 343 -8.28 -25.02 12.35
CA ARG A 343 -7.55 -24.09 11.48
C ARG A 343 -7.70 -22.67 11.99
N ASN A 344 -6.58 -22.05 12.32
CA ASN A 344 -6.51 -20.67 12.76
C ASN A 344 -6.26 -19.76 11.56
N ASN A 345 -7.16 -18.81 11.31
CA ASN A 345 -6.83 -17.67 10.44
C ASN A 345 -6.10 -16.64 11.30
N VAL A 346 -4.77 -16.53 11.15
CA VAL A 346 -3.89 -15.79 12.07
C VAL A 346 -3.62 -14.37 11.56
N TYR A 347 -3.57 -13.43 12.49
CA TYR A 347 -3.34 -12.01 12.25
C TYR A 347 -2.34 -11.43 13.27
N ALA A 348 -1.54 -10.45 12.85
CA ALA A 348 -0.79 -9.58 13.74
C ALA A 348 -1.70 -8.50 14.33
N THR A 349 -1.45 -8.10 15.59
CA THR A 349 -2.17 -6.99 16.25
C THR A 349 -1.46 -5.64 16.10
N GLY A 350 -0.21 -5.64 15.63
CA GLY A 350 0.66 -4.47 15.63
C GLY A 350 1.28 -4.17 16.99
N VAL A 351 1.03 -4.99 18.01
CA VAL A 351 1.72 -4.85 19.31
C VAL A 351 3.16 -5.27 19.12
N VAL A 352 4.06 -4.28 19.13
CA VAL A 352 5.49 -4.50 19.29
C VAL A 352 5.72 -4.69 20.79
N VAL A 353 5.63 -5.93 21.26
CA VAL A 353 6.14 -6.26 22.59
C VAL A 353 7.63 -6.05 22.52
N ALA A 354 8.16 -5.08 23.27
CA ALA A 354 9.55 -4.62 23.24
C ALA A 354 10.52 -5.80 23.03
N SER A 355 10.96 -5.97 21.78
CA SER A 355 12.01 -6.92 21.40
C SER A 355 13.39 -6.28 21.50
N LYS A 356 13.46 -4.97 21.76
CA LYS A 356 14.63 -4.34 22.36
C LYS A 356 14.54 -4.59 23.86
N ALA A 357 15.19 -5.66 24.30
CA ALA A 357 15.63 -5.70 25.69
C ALA A 357 16.65 -4.57 25.84
N ALA A 358 16.24 -3.45 26.44
CA ALA A 358 17.17 -2.42 26.86
C ALA A 358 18.29 -3.10 27.67
N GLY A 359 19.55 -2.86 27.31
CA GLY A 359 20.72 -3.46 27.97
C GLY A 359 21.29 -4.74 27.36
N VAL A 360 20.65 -5.36 26.34
CA VAL A 360 21.27 -6.52 25.67
C VAL A 360 22.31 -6.07 24.65
N LYS A 361 23.59 -6.31 24.96
CA LYS A 361 24.75 -6.04 24.11
C LYS A 361 25.36 -7.36 23.59
N TYR A 362 25.90 -7.35 22.37
CA TYR A 362 26.67 -8.48 21.87
C TYR A 362 28.04 -8.51 22.55
N VAL A 363 28.31 -9.56 23.34
CA VAL A 363 29.54 -9.68 24.14
C VAL A 363 30.69 -10.27 23.33
N GLY A 364 30.40 -11.19 22.41
CA GLY A 364 31.42 -11.79 21.54
C GLY A 364 31.03 -13.17 21.02
N CYS A 365 31.94 -13.74 20.24
CA CYS A 365 31.92 -15.12 19.75
C CYS A 365 32.94 -15.92 20.58
N PHE A 366 32.50 -16.98 21.26
CA PHE A 366 33.34 -17.76 22.18
C PHE A 366 33.38 -19.22 21.76
N LYS A 367 34.51 -19.89 22.02
CA LYS A 367 34.65 -21.32 21.73
C LYS A 367 33.78 -22.11 22.71
N ASP A 368 33.08 -23.11 22.20
CA ASP A 368 32.27 -24.05 22.98
C ASP A 368 32.75 -25.48 22.76
N ASN A 369 32.67 -26.32 23.78
CA ASN A 369 33.07 -27.73 23.70
C ASN A 369 32.17 -28.62 24.59
N ARG A 370 32.55 -29.89 24.79
CA ARG A 370 31.76 -30.86 25.58
C ARG A 370 31.45 -30.40 27.01
N TYR A 371 32.29 -29.55 27.59
CA TYR A 371 32.16 -29.02 28.95
C TYR A 371 31.41 -27.68 29.03
N ARG A 372 31.03 -27.14 27.88
CA ARG A 372 30.18 -25.96 27.66
C ARG A 372 30.70 -24.65 28.24
N ASP A 373 30.81 -23.63 27.39
CA ASP A 373 31.09 -22.26 27.82
C ASP A 373 29.89 -21.65 28.57
N LEU A 374 28.68 -21.97 28.09
CA LEU A 374 27.42 -21.68 28.76
C LEU A 374 26.76 -23.01 29.16
N PRO A 375 26.67 -23.34 30.47
CA PRO A 375 26.39 -24.69 30.95
C PRO A 375 25.01 -25.23 30.59
N VAL A 376 24.03 -24.37 30.33
CA VAL A 376 22.67 -24.80 29.97
C VAL A 376 22.46 -24.71 28.48
N VAL A 377 21.99 -25.79 27.87
CA VAL A 377 21.58 -25.82 26.45
C VAL A 377 20.12 -26.20 26.34
N TYR A 378 19.36 -25.44 25.56
CA TYR A 378 17.97 -25.71 25.24
C TYR A 378 17.75 -25.75 23.73
N THR A 379 17.34 -26.91 23.21
CA THR A 379 17.06 -27.11 21.79
C THR A 379 15.74 -26.46 21.39
N ALA A 380 15.82 -25.20 20.95
CA ALA A 380 14.69 -24.35 20.59
C ALA A 380 14.15 -24.58 19.16
N ASN A 381 14.90 -25.25 18.28
CA ASN A 381 14.50 -25.53 16.89
C ASN A 381 14.02 -24.25 16.17
N TYR A 382 12.83 -24.25 15.57
CA TYR A 382 12.25 -23.08 14.88
C TYR A 382 11.94 -21.89 15.81
N LYS A 383 12.06 -22.05 17.14
CA LYS A 383 11.89 -20.94 18.10
C LYS A 383 13.19 -20.15 18.32
N THR A 384 14.32 -20.64 17.81
CA THR A 384 15.64 -20.06 18.04
C THR A 384 15.73 -18.68 17.40
N THR A 385 15.61 -17.65 18.24
CA THR A 385 15.77 -16.23 17.90
C THR A 385 16.48 -15.55 19.07
N LYS A 386 17.22 -14.45 18.81
CA LYS A 386 17.88 -13.65 19.86
C LYS A 386 16.90 -13.30 21.00
N ALA A 387 15.69 -12.86 20.64
CA ALA A 387 14.65 -12.48 21.60
C ALA A 387 14.04 -13.67 22.36
N TYR A 388 13.99 -14.86 21.78
CA TYR A 388 13.50 -16.05 22.47
C TYR A 388 14.54 -16.56 23.48
N CYS A 389 15.79 -16.72 23.05
CA CYS A 389 16.86 -17.22 23.92
C CYS A 389 17.16 -16.26 25.07
N PHE A 390 17.14 -14.93 24.80
CA PHE A 390 17.20 -13.92 25.85
C PHE A 390 16.14 -14.14 26.94
N ARG A 391 14.86 -14.25 26.54
CA ARG A 391 13.75 -14.42 27.50
C ARG A 391 13.82 -15.75 28.23
N TYR A 392 14.20 -16.82 27.52
CA TYR A 392 14.34 -18.15 28.09
C TYR A 392 15.41 -18.18 29.19
N CYS A 393 16.62 -17.70 28.89
CA CYS A 393 17.72 -17.69 29.84
C CYS A 393 17.46 -16.72 31.00
N ARG A 394 16.89 -15.53 30.74
CA ARG A 394 16.51 -14.57 31.78
C ARG A 394 15.46 -15.14 32.73
N ALA A 395 14.44 -15.84 32.21
CA ALA A 395 13.41 -16.47 33.04
C ALA A 395 13.95 -17.62 33.91
N LYS A 396 15.15 -18.13 33.58
CA LYS A 396 15.88 -19.14 34.34
C LYS A 396 16.99 -18.56 35.23
N GLY A 397 17.06 -17.23 35.36
CA GLY A 397 18.01 -16.55 36.24
C GLY A 397 19.43 -16.38 35.69
N TYR A 398 19.67 -16.64 34.40
CA TYR A 398 21.01 -16.53 33.81
C TYR A 398 21.36 -15.12 33.33
N ARG A 399 22.61 -14.70 33.59
CA ARG A 399 23.17 -13.41 33.16
C ARG A 399 23.43 -13.34 31.65
N TYR A 400 23.85 -14.44 31.04
CA TYR A 400 24.20 -14.53 29.62
C TYR A 400 23.31 -15.51 28.89
N PHE A 401 23.06 -15.22 27.62
CA PHE A 401 22.47 -16.15 26.67
C PHE A 401 23.30 -16.19 25.39
N GLY A 402 23.35 -17.36 24.77
CA GLY A 402 23.99 -17.61 23.48
C GLY A 402 23.05 -18.30 22.50
N LEU A 403 23.52 -18.36 21.26
CA LEU A 403 22.87 -19.05 20.15
C LEU A 403 23.87 -20.05 19.58
N GLN A 404 23.45 -21.29 19.38
CA GLN A 404 24.32 -22.33 18.84
C GLN A 404 23.60 -23.12 17.74
N ASN A 405 24.34 -23.44 16.66
CA ASN A 405 23.92 -24.26 15.52
C ASN A 405 22.56 -23.88 14.89
N GLY A 406 22.16 -22.63 15.03
CA GLY A 406 20.89 -22.10 14.52
C GLY A 406 19.63 -22.66 15.19
N ASN A 407 19.74 -23.61 16.12
CA ASN A 407 18.61 -24.31 16.73
C ASN A 407 18.64 -24.39 18.27
N ALA A 408 19.69 -23.92 18.93
CA ALA A 408 19.82 -24.00 20.38
C ALA A 408 20.00 -22.62 21.02
N CYS A 409 19.40 -22.46 22.20
CA CYS A 409 19.69 -21.39 23.14
C CYS A 409 20.67 -21.93 24.18
N THR A 410 21.74 -21.20 24.48
CA THR A 410 22.64 -21.54 25.58
C THR A 410 22.55 -20.49 26.69
N CYS A 411 22.69 -20.86 27.96
CA CYS A 411 22.55 -19.95 29.10
C CYS A 411 23.65 -20.19 30.15
N GLY A 412 24.09 -19.12 30.82
CA GLY A 412 25.14 -19.19 31.82
C GLY A 412 25.37 -17.87 32.56
N ASN A 413 26.20 -17.91 33.60
CA ASN A 413 26.55 -16.74 34.41
C ASN A 413 27.97 -16.23 34.19
N THR A 414 28.76 -16.96 33.40
CA THR A 414 30.12 -16.62 32.95
C THR A 414 30.22 -16.90 31.45
N VAL A 415 31.20 -16.29 30.76
CA VAL A 415 31.46 -16.52 29.32
C VAL A 415 32.97 -16.55 29.08
N GLY A 416 33.41 -17.22 28.02
CA GLY A 416 34.78 -17.14 27.53
C GLY A 416 35.78 -18.06 28.23
N ARG A 417 35.33 -19.11 28.91
CA ARG A 417 36.16 -20.14 29.55
C ARG A 417 37.16 -20.76 28.59
N TYR A 418 36.80 -20.89 27.31
CA TYR A 418 37.65 -21.48 26.26
C TYR A 418 38.21 -20.43 25.28
N GLY A 419 38.09 -19.14 25.63
CA GLY A 419 38.56 -18.03 24.80
C GLY A 419 37.64 -17.66 23.64
N LYS A 420 38.02 -16.60 22.92
CA LYS A 420 37.26 -16.08 21.77
C LYS A 420 37.43 -17.00 20.55
N ALA A 421 36.34 -17.19 19.81
CA ALA A 421 36.31 -17.84 18.51
C ALA A 421 36.42 -16.80 17.38
N LYS A 422 36.77 -17.23 16.16
CA LYS A 422 36.84 -16.32 15.01
C LYS A 422 35.41 -15.91 14.63
N SER A 423 35.21 -14.64 14.29
CA SER A 423 33.88 -14.10 13.94
C SER A 423 33.17 -14.88 12.82
N LYS A 424 33.95 -15.44 11.88
CA LYS A 424 33.44 -16.28 10.79
C LYS A 424 32.79 -17.58 11.28
N ASP A 425 33.24 -18.13 12.40
CA ASP A 425 32.75 -19.41 12.92
C ASP A 425 31.34 -19.26 13.51
N CYS A 426 31.07 -18.14 14.21
CA CYS A 426 29.72 -17.81 14.68
C CYS A 426 28.76 -17.41 13.56
N ALA A 427 29.26 -17.03 12.38
CA ALA A 427 28.42 -16.64 11.24
C ALA A 427 28.00 -17.82 10.33
N ARG A 428 28.45 -19.05 10.63
CA ARG A 428 28.23 -20.24 9.79
C ARG A 428 26.78 -20.74 9.78
N SER A 429 26.00 -20.44 10.81
CA SER A 429 24.62 -20.93 10.96
C SER A 429 23.65 -19.78 11.13
N THR A 430 22.51 -19.84 10.45
CA THR A 430 21.41 -18.88 10.63
C THR A 430 20.42 -19.40 11.66
N CYS A 431 19.87 -18.50 12.47
CA CYS A 431 18.80 -18.85 13.40
C CYS A 431 17.57 -19.40 12.64
N LYS A 432 17.15 -20.63 12.93
CA LYS A 432 15.99 -21.26 12.29
C LYS A 432 14.68 -20.48 12.51
N GLY A 433 14.58 -19.74 13.62
CA GLY A 433 13.44 -18.86 13.93
C GLY A 433 13.57 -17.43 13.40
N ASP A 434 14.74 -17.04 12.91
CA ASP A 434 15.00 -15.71 12.34
C ASP A 434 16.13 -15.77 11.31
N LYS A 435 15.77 -15.92 10.04
CA LYS A 435 16.71 -16.03 8.91
C LYS A 435 17.56 -14.76 8.68
N ARG A 436 17.27 -13.65 9.37
CA ARG A 436 18.07 -12.42 9.31
C ARG A 436 19.14 -12.36 10.41
N SER A 437 19.05 -13.23 11.41
CA SER A 437 20.01 -13.31 12.51
C SER A 437 21.01 -14.43 12.24
N LYS A 438 22.27 -14.03 12.02
CA LYS A 438 23.45 -14.88 12.20
C LYS A 438 23.90 -14.77 13.65
#